data_AF-A0A662FAG8-F1
#
_entry.id   AF-A0A662FAG8-F1
#
_cell.length_a   1.000
_cell.length_b   1.000
_cell.length_c   1.000
_cell.angle_alpha   90.00
_cell.angle_beta   90.00
_cell.angle_gamma   90.00
#
_symmetry.space_group_name_H-M   'P 1'
#
loop_
_entity.id
_entity.type
_entity.pdbx_description
1 polymer ?
#
loop_
_entity_poly.entity_id
_entity_poly.type
_entity_poly.pdbx_seq_one_letter_code
_entity_poly.pdbx_strand_id
1 'polypeptide(L)'
;HVYVIWRDHKDLAFGEVYFIKSDDNGETWSKEKRLSVNDGYESDPTAISANGSKVIVVWMDEKDSYPYSGAYEIYYRVSKDYGNIWLPEVRLTYAVNESYHPDVAIKDGYWHIVWYDNRTGGDEIYYKRHPGW
;
A
#
# COMPACT_ATOMS: atom_id res chain seq x y z
N HIS A 1 11.47 13.73 7.87
CA HIS A 1 11.59 12.38 7.26
C HIS A 1 11.25 12.46 5.79
N VAL A 2 12.01 11.75 4.96
CA VAL A 2 11.66 11.48 3.56
C VAL A 2 11.37 10.00 3.44
N TYR A 3 10.33 9.65 2.69
CA TYR A 3 9.91 8.28 2.47
C TYR A 3 9.85 8.01 0.98
N VAL A 4 10.36 6.86 0.55
CA VAL A 4 10.32 6.43 -0.84
C VAL A 4 9.79 5.01 -0.88
N ILE A 5 8.84 4.78 -1.77
CA ILE A 5 8.32 3.47 -2.12
C ILE A 5 8.52 3.21 -3.60
N TRP A 6 8.78 1.97 -3.96
CA TRP A 6 8.92 1.57 -5.36
C TRP A 6 8.62 0.09 -5.52
N ARG A 7 8.39 -0.30 -6.76
CA ARG A 7 8.26 -1.69 -7.18
C ARG A 7 9.61 -2.24 -7.62
N ASP A 8 9.95 -3.43 -7.17
CA ASP A 8 11.19 -4.10 -7.58
C ASP A 8 11.01 -5.61 -7.75
N HIS A 9 11.80 -6.22 -8.63
CA HIS A 9 11.74 -7.65 -8.97
C HIS A 9 12.99 -8.40 -8.46
N LYS A 10 13.55 -7.95 -7.33
CA LYS A 10 14.83 -8.44 -6.80
C LYS A 10 14.75 -9.86 -6.23
N ASP A 11 13.59 -10.24 -5.68
CA ASP A 11 13.45 -11.49 -4.92
C ASP A 11 12.79 -12.64 -5.71
N LEU A 12 11.98 -12.32 -6.74
CA LEU A 12 11.28 -13.27 -7.63
C LEU A 12 11.00 -12.62 -9.00
N ALA A 13 10.33 -13.36 -9.90
CA ALA A 13 9.85 -12.82 -11.18
C ALA A 13 8.78 -11.70 -11.02
N PHE A 14 8.06 -11.68 -9.89
CA PHE A 14 6.98 -10.73 -9.61
C PHE A 14 7.49 -9.51 -8.83
N GLY A 15 6.88 -8.36 -9.08
CA GLY A 15 7.21 -7.09 -8.46
C GLY A 15 6.68 -7.01 -7.03
N GLU A 16 7.52 -6.53 -6.13
CA GLU A 16 7.21 -6.37 -4.72
C GLU A 16 7.34 -4.90 -4.29
N VAL A 17 6.61 -4.51 -3.24
CA VAL A 17 6.66 -3.15 -2.68
C VAL A 17 7.86 -3.03 -1.76
N TYR A 18 8.77 -2.11 -2.06
CA TYR A 18 9.91 -1.77 -1.21
C TYR A 18 9.80 -0.35 -0.65
N PHE A 19 10.54 -0.14 0.45
CA PHE A 19 10.56 1.10 1.21
C PHE A 19 11.95 1.43 1.72
N ILE A 20 12.31 2.71 1.63
CA ILE A 20 13.40 3.34 2.38
C ILE A 20 12.90 4.63 3.01
N LYS A 21 13.62 5.05 4.05
CA LYS A 21 13.43 6.36 4.64
C LYS A 21 14.74 7.07 4.90
N SER A 22 14.66 8.39 4.96
CA SER A 22 15.69 9.25 5.48
C SER A 22 15.15 10.01 6.69
N ASP A 23 15.97 10.10 7.73
CA ASP A 23 15.69 10.87 8.94
C ASP A 23 16.38 12.25 8.90
N ASP A 24 17.20 12.51 7.89
CA ASP A 24 18.09 13.67 7.72
C ASP A 24 17.89 14.36 6.36
N ASN A 25 16.63 14.50 5.93
CA ASN A 25 16.23 15.24 4.73
C ASN A 25 16.85 14.76 3.41
N GLY A 26 17.18 13.47 3.33
CA GLY A 26 17.70 12.82 2.14
C GLY A 26 19.23 12.69 2.09
N GLU A 27 19.94 13.09 3.15
CA GLU A 27 21.41 12.95 3.22
C GLU A 27 21.84 11.48 3.37
N THR A 28 21.15 10.72 4.24
CA THR A 28 21.35 9.28 4.40
C THR A 28 20.04 8.52 4.37
N TRP A 29 20.13 7.24 4.00
CA TRP A 29 18.98 6.37 3.78
C TRP A 29 19.09 5.09 4.61
N SER A 30 17.94 4.61 5.10
CA SER A 30 17.83 3.31 5.74
C SER A 30 18.16 2.18 4.78
N LYS A 31 18.41 0.98 5.31
CA LYS A 31 18.36 -0.24 4.51
C LYS A 31 16.97 -0.42 3.90
N GLU A 32 16.92 -0.99 2.69
CA GLU A 32 15.69 -1.35 2.00
C GLU A 32 14.86 -2.32 2.86
N LYS A 33 13.54 -2.17 2.82
CA LYS A 33 12.57 -3.07 3.44
C LYS A 33 11.50 -3.44 2.43
N ARG A 34 11.22 -4.73 2.27
CA ARG A 34 10.03 -5.20 1.55
C ARG A 34 8.80 -5.06 2.44
N LEU A 35 7.74 -4.46 1.91
CA LEU A 35 6.47 -4.24 2.59
C LEU A 35 5.38 -5.20 2.16
N SER A 36 5.38 -5.73 0.94
CA SER A 36 4.45 -6.78 0.52
C SER A 36 4.89 -8.16 1.02
N VAL A 37 3.97 -9.12 0.98
CA VAL A 37 4.30 -10.55 1.15
C VAL A 37 4.84 -11.06 -0.17
N ASN A 38 5.97 -11.77 -0.12
CA ASN A 38 6.52 -12.45 -1.28
C ASN A 38 5.91 -13.85 -1.38
N ASP A 39 4.84 -13.96 -2.16
CA ASP A 39 4.05 -15.16 -2.39
C ASP A 39 3.91 -15.52 -3.88
N GLY A 40 4.64 -14.83 -4.75
CA GLY A 40 4.64 -15.08 -6.18
C GLY A 40 3.52 -14.37 -6.94
N TYR A 41 2.98 -13.28 -6.38
CA TYR A 41 2.01 -12.40 -7.03
C TYR A 41 2.57 -10.98 -7.16
N GLU A 42 2.08 -10.26 -8.16
CA GLU A 42 2.50 -8.88 -8.41
C GLU A 42 1.90 -7.92 -7.36
N SER A 43 2.76 -7.09 -6.77
CA SER A 43 2.40 -5.98 -5.90
C SER A 43 2.93 -4.66 -6.46
N ASP A 44 2.04 -3.68 -6.64
CA ASP A 44 2.37 -2.37 -7.22
C ASP A 44 2.07 -1.21 -6.24
N PRO A 45 3.10 -0.56 -5.67
CA PRO A 45 2.91 0.57 -4.77
C PRO A 45 2.34 1.77 -5.48
N THR A 46 1.34 2.40 -4.86
CA THR A 46 0.60 3.51 -5.49
C THR A 46 0.67 4.79 -4.69
N ALA A 47 0.57 4.72 -3.35
CA ALA A 47 0.64 5.92 -2.53
C ALA A 47 1.21 5.68 -1.12
N ILE A 48 1.77 6.74 -0.56
CA ILE A 48 2.29 6.83 0.81
C ILE A 48 1.86 8.13 1.44
N SER A 49 1.50 8.09 2.72
CA SER A 49 1.22 9.29 3.52
C SER A 49 1.79 9.17 4.92
N ALA A 50 2.16 10.31 5.50
CA ALA A 50 2.74 10.37 6.84
C ALA A 50 2.22 11.58 7.64
N ASN A 51 2.00 11.39 8.94
CA ASN A 51 1.62 12.43 9.89
C ASN A 51 2.19 12.12 11.28
N GLY A 52 3.17 12.92 11.72
CA GLY A 52 3.93 12.61 12.93
C GLY A 52 4.68 11.28 12.79
N SER A 53 4.53 10.37 13.75
CA SER A 53 5.14 9.04 13.72
C SER A 53 4.41 8.02 12.85
N LYS A 54 3.24 8.38 12.31
CA LYS A 54 2.38 7.48 11.55
C LYS A 54 2.73 7.54 10.07
N VAL A 55 2.90 6.37 9.46
CA VAL A 55 3.12 6.21 8.02
C VAL A 55 2.18 5.12 7.51
N ILE A 56 1.55 5.34 6.36
CA ILE A 56 0.74 4.35 5.66
C ILE A 56 1.23 4.22 4.22
N VAL A 57 1.34 2.98 3.74
CA VAL A 57 1.59 2.66 2.34
C VAL A 57 0.41 1.84 1.84
N VAL A 58 -0.13 2.22 0.68
CA VAL A 58 -1.19 1.51 -0.02
C VAL A 58 -0.66 1.03 -1.37
N TRP A 59 -1.11 -0.15 -1.79
CA TRP A 59 -0.70 -0.77 -3.05
C TRP A 59 -1.81 -1.66 -3.60
N MET A 60 -1.62 -2.06 -4.85
CA MET A 60 -2.46 -3.03 -5.55
C MET A 60 -1.74 -4.38 -5.51
N ASP A 61 -2.46 -5.47 -5.23
CA ASP A 61 -1.88 -6.82 -5.14
C ASP A 61 -2.77 -7.86 -5.85
N GLU A 62 -2.16 -8.77 -6.62
CA GLU A 62 -2.85 -9.81 -7.39
C GLU A 62 -3.13 -11.10 -6.60
N LYS A 63 -2.60 -11.25 -5.37
CA LYS A 63 -2.64 -12.54 -4.64
C LYS A 63 -4.03 -13.07 -4.32
N ASP A 64 -5.02 -12.18 -4.32
CA ASP A 64 -6.41 -12.48 -3.96
C ASP A 64 -7.38 -12.24 -5.12
N SER A 65 -6.85 -12.32 -6.34
CA SER A 65 -7.55 -12.22 -7.62
C SER A 65 -8.48 -13.43 -7.88
N TYR A 66 -9.60 -13.50 -7.17
CA TYR A 66 -10.62 -14.54 -7.36
C TYR A 66 -12.00 -13.92 -7.67
N PRO A 67 -12.74 -14.41 -8.69
CA PRO A 67 -12.50 -15.61 -9.51
C PRO A 67 -11.62 -15.39 -10.75
N TYR A 68 -11.18 -14.16 -11.03
CA TYR A 68 -10.42 -13.82 -12.23
C TYR A 68 -8.94 -13.61 -11.90
N SER A 69 -8.07 -14.46 -12.44
CA SER A 69 -6.61 -14.29 -12.34
C SER A 69 -6.20 -12.95 -12.97
N GLY A 70 -5.50 -12.11 -12.21
CA GLY A 70 -5.00 -10.81 -12.67
C GLY A 70 -5.83 -9.59 -12.20
N ALA A 71 -6.89 -9.81 -11.41
CA ALA A 71 -7.61 -8.71 -10.75
C ALA A 71 -6.85 -8.21 -9.51
N TYR A 72 -6.69 -6.89 -9.37
CA TYR A 72 -6.05 -6.34 -8.19
C TYR A 72 -7.01 -6.10 -7.03
N GLU A 73 -6.49 -6.28 -5.82
CA GLU A 73 -7.11 -5.86 -4.57
C GLU A 73 -6.23 -4.82 -3.88
N ILE A 74 -6.84 -3.93 -3.10
CA ILE A 74 -6.10 -2.90 -2.37
C ILE A 74 -5.62 -3.45 -1.05
N TYR A 75 -4.33 -3.26 -0.82
CA TYR A 75 -3.65 -3.60 0.42
C TYR A 75 -3.00 -2.39 1.05
N TYR A 76 -2.78 -2.48 2.35
CA TYR A 76 -2.00 -1.47 3.06
C TYR A 76 -1.22 -2.06 4.24
N ARG A 77 -0.17 -1.33 4.61
CA ARG A 77 0.53 -1.48 5.90
C ARG A 77 0.69 -0.12 6.54
N VAL A 78 0.77 -0.15 7.86
CA VAL A 78 0.99 1.05 8.66
C VAL A 78 2.19 0.87 9.58
N SER A 79 2.91 1.96 9.79
CA SER A 79 3.91 2.11 10.83
C SER A 79 3.45 3.19 11.80
N LYS A 80 3.72 2.99 13.09
CA LYS A 80 3.44 3.95 14.17
C LYS A 80 4.71 4.60 14.73
N ASP A 81 5.86 4.30 14.14
CA ASP A 81 7.20 4.67 14.62
C ASP A 81 8.10 5.16 13.47
N TYR A 82 7.57 6.02 12.60
CA TYR A 82 8.30 6.67 11.50
C TYR A 82 8.82 5.72 10.41
N GLY A 83 8.17 4.56 10.19
CA GLY A 83 8.59 3.56 9.21
C GLY A 83 9.70 2.62 9.72
N ASN A 84 9.94 2.57 11.03
CA ASN A 84 10.92 1.65 11.62
C ASN A 84 10.34 0.23 11.72
N ILE A 85 9.13 0.08 12.24
CA ILE A 85 8.39 -1.16 12.35
C ILE A 85 7.06 -1.01 11.61
N TRP A 86 6.71 -2.03 10.83
CA TRP A 86 5.46 -2.12 10.11
C TRP A 86 4.56 -3.15 10.77
N LEU A 87 3.29 -2.80 10.96
CA LEU A 87 2.26 -3.73 11.38
C LEU A 87 1.98 -4.75 10.27
N PRO A 88 1.29 -5.87 10.60
CA PRO A 88 0.87 -6.83 9.60
C PRO A 88 0.08 -6.20 8.46
N GLU A 89 0.16 -6.85 7.31
CA GLU A 89 -0.55 -6.47 6.11
C GLU A 89 -2.07 -6.58 6.28
N VAL A 90 -2.80 -5.66 5.65
CA VAL A 90 -4.26 -5.66 5.68
C VAL A 90 -4.82 -5.53 4.26
N ARG A 91 -5.71 -6.46 3.90
CA ARG A 91 -6.57 -6.38 2.72
C ARG A 91 -7.70 -5.39 2.96
N LEU A 92 -7.84 -4.39 2.10
CA LEU A 92 -8.85 -3.34 2.21
C LEU A 92 -10.15 -3.71 1.50
N THR A 93 -10.02 -4.27 0.29
CA THR A 93 -11.11 -4.54 -0.66
C THR A 93 -11.26 -6.05 -0.88
N TYR A 94 -12.48 -6.46 -1.25
CA TYR A 94 -12.88 -7.85 -1.48
C TYR A 94 -13.82 -7.89 -2.70
N ALA A 95 -13.47 -7.13 -3.73
CA ALA A 95 -14.34 -6.95 -4.88
C ALA A 95 -14.39 -8.24 -5.71
N VAL A 96 -15.55 -8.50 -6.33
CA VAL A 96 -15.68 -9.62 -7.30
C VAL A 96 -14.89 -9.32 -8.57
N ASN A 97 -14.72 -8.02 -8.85
CA ASN A 97 -13.90 -7.49 -9.92
C ASN A 97 -12.73 -6.71 -9.31
N GLU A 98 -12.23 -5.69 -10.00
CA GLU A 98 -10.92 -5.10 -9.71
C GLU A 98 -11.02 -3.82 -8.87
N SER A 99 -10.03 -3.64 -8.01
CA SER A 99 -9.77 -2.38 -7.30
C SER A 99 -8.41 -1.81 -7.69
N TYR A 100 -8.36 -0.57 -8.15
CA TYR A 100 -7.16 0.06 -8.70
C TYR A 100 -6.85 1.43 -8.13
N HIS A 101 -5.58 1.82 -8.31
CA HIS A 101 -5.05 3.16 -8.12
C HIS A 101 -5.49 3.81 -6.80
N PRO A 102 -5.23 3.17 -5.64
CA PRO A 102 -5.60 3.76 -4.39
C PRO A 102 -4.72 4.98 -4.11
N ASP A 103 -5.32 5.97 -3.45
CA ASP A 103 -4.60 7.11 -2.88
C ASP A 103 -4.95 7.24 -1.40
N VAL A 104 -4.06 7.84 -0.61
CA VAL A 104 -4.16 7.86 0.84
C VAL A 104 -3.77 9.19 1.46
N ALA A 105 -4.58 9.64 2.41
CA ALA A 105 -4.29 10.79 3.25
C ALA A 105 -4.50 10.48 4.74
N ILE A 106 -3.74 11.15 5.61
CA ILE A 106 -3.90 11.08 7.06
C ILE A 106 -4.44 12.41 7.57
N LYS A 107 -5.62 12.37 8.18
CA LYS A 107 -6.26 13.56 8.73
C LYS A 107 -7.09 13.21 9.95
N ASP A 108 -6.99 14.05 10.99
CA ASP A 108 -7.78 13.98 12.22
C ASP A 108 -7.77 12.58 12.87
N GLY A 109 -6.62 11.91 12.78
CA GLY A 109 -6.38 10.58 13.36
C GLY A 109 -6.92 9.40 12.55
N TYR A 110 -7.40 9.63 11.33
CA TYR A 110 -7.88 8.60 10.41
C TYR A 110 -6.99 8.48 9.18
N TRP A 111 -6.96 7.27 8.63
CA TRP A 111 -6.51 7.01 7.26
C TRP A 111 -7.72 7.14 6.34
N HIS A 112 -7.59 7.97 5.31
CA HIS A 112 -8.56 8.18 4.25
C HIS A 112 -8.02 7.52 3.00
N ILE A 113 -8.65 6.44 2.55
CA ILE A 113 -8.23 5.72 1.35
C ILE A 113 -9.34 5.83 0.32
N VAL A 114 -8.99 6.28 -0.88
CA VAL A 114 -9.85 6.28 -2.06
C VAL A 114 -9.29 5.31 -3.09
N TRP A 115 -10.13 4.72 -3.92
CA TRP A 115 -9.70 3.84 -5.01
C TRP A 115 -10.74 3.81 -6.13
N TYR A 116 -10.31 3.39 -7.31
CA TYR A 116 -11.17 3.05 -8.44
C TYR A 116 -11.65 1.60 -8.30
N ASP A 117 -12.90 1.31 -8.61
CA ASP A 117 -13.43 -0.04 -8.56
C ASP A 117 -14.56 -0.26 -9.58
N ASN A 118 -14.60 -1.45 -10.17
CA ASN A 118 -15.59 -1.83 -11.20
C ASN A 118 -16.58 -2.92 -10.74
N ARG A 119 -16.75 -3.13 -9.43
CA ARG A 119 -17.68 -4.11 -8.83
C ARG A 119 -19.15 -3.96 -9.22
N THR A 120 -19.57 -2.78 -9.68
CA THR A 120 -20.97 -2.46 -10.04
C THR A 120 -21.22 -2.41 -11.56
N GLY A 121 -20.26 -2.85 -12.38
CA GLY A 121 -20.40 -2.85 -13.84
C GLY A 121 -20.04 -1.52 -14.51
N GLY A 122 -19.26 -0.69 -13.82
CA GLY A 122 -18.71 0.56 -14.31
C GLY A 122 -17.72 1.13 -13.29
N ASP A 123 -16.90 2.05 -13.77
CA ASP A 123 -15.78 2.64 -13.05
C ASP A 123 -16.25 3.67 -12.04
N GLU A 124 -16.18 3.34 -10.76
CA GLU A 124 -16.58 4.25 -9.68
C GLU A 124 -15.45 4.50 -8.70
N ILE A 125 -15.51 5.67 -8.04
CA ILE A 125 -14.58 6.01 -6.96
C ILE A 125 -15.21 5.62 -5.63
N TYR A 126 -14.51 4.78 -4.89
CA TYR A 126 -14.89 4.36 -3.55
C TYR A 126 -13.98 5.01 -2.51
N TYR A 127 -14.48 5.03 -1.28
CA TYR A 127 -13.82 5.64 -0.14
C TYR A 127 -13.99 4.79 1.11
N LYS A 128 -12.93 4.68 1.91
CA LYS A 128 -12.94 4.06 3.23
C LYS A 128 -12.12 4.89 4.21
N ARG A 129 -12.67 5.04 5.40
CA ARG A 129 -12.00 5.66 6.54
C ARG A 129 -11.69 4.60 7.58
N HIS A 130 -10.46 4.57 8.08
CA HIS A 130 -10.08 3.66 9.15
C HIS A 130 -9.40 4.42 10.29
N PRO A 131 -9.72 4.13 11.58
CA PRO A 131 -9.00 4.73 12.71
C PRO A 131 -7.49 4.45 12.65
N GLY A 132 -6.70 5.46 13.02
CA GLY A 132 -5.24 5.40 13.00
C GLY A 132 -4.57 5.06 14.31
N TRP A 133 -5.30 4.49 15.26
CA TRP A 133 -4.82 4.15 16.60
C TRP A 133 -4.98 2.67 16.90
#